data_AF-A0A9P3PVJ7-F1
#
_entry.id   AF-A0A9P3PVJ7-F1
#
_cell.length_a   1.000
_cell.length_b   1.000
_cell.length_c   1.000
_cell.angle_alpha   90.00
_cell.angle_beta   90.00
_cell.angle_gamma   90.00
#
_symmetry.space_group_name_H-M   'P 1'
#
loop_
_entity.id
_entity.type
_entity.pdbx_description
1 polymer ?
#
loop_
_entity_poly.entity_id
_entity_poly.type
_entity_poly.pdbx_seq_one_letter_code
_entity_poly.pdbx_strand_id
1 'polypeptide(L)'
;MRVSCRVVSACWLVGSSPCRSDSAHSPDRPFSEPQVVQVCIKPKGESTVDGLFKFFAAQKDITTAIESIVLAHIKSPLPASVIVQGEGYTLHGFRKPWAYGKRVRFTWGSREVSAAEDKWVFLFDPGYVR
;
A
#
# COMPACT_ATOMS: atom_id res chain seq x y z
N MET A 1 15.88 -17.17 2.36
CA MET A 1 15.22 -15.90 1.95
C MET A 1 14.04 -15.63 2.87
N ARG A 2 14.11 -14.62 3.75
CA ARG A 2 12.96 -14.19 4.58
C ARG A 2 12.16 -13.16 3.79
N VAL A 3 10.94 -13.50 3.39
CA VAL A 3 9.99 -12.55 2.83
C VAL A 3 9.48 -11.69 3.99
N SER A 4 9.96 -10.45 4.11
CA SER A 4 9.42 -9.49 5.06
C SER A 4 8.05 -9.03 4.55
N CYS A 5 6.99 -9.76 4.93
CA CYS A 5 5.61 -9.27 4.78
C CYS A 5 5.36 -8.24 5.88
N ARG A 6 5.65 -6.97 5.61
CA ARG A 6 5.05 -5.89 6.39
C ARG A 6 3.60 -5.76 5.95
N VAL A 7 2.68 -6.16 6.81
CA VAL A 7 1.28 -5.71 6.70
C VAL A 7 1.33 -4.21 6.98
N VAL A 8 1.27 -3.40 5.92
CA VAL A 8 1.04 -1.96 6.07
C VAL A 8 -0.41 -1.83 6.49
N SER A 9 -0.66 -1.85 7.81
CA SER A 9 -1.94 -1.46 8.35
C SER A 9 -1.99 0.07 8.33
N ALA A 10 -2.44 0.63 7.20
CA ALA A 10 -2.73 2.05 7.11
C ALA A 10 -3.99 2.33 7.94
N CYS A 11 -3.78 2.58 9.24
CA CYS A 11 -4.83 2.96 10.16
C CYS A 11 -5.12 4.46 9.99
N TRP A 12 -6.14 4.81 9.22
CA TRP A 12 -6.70 6.16 9.23
C TRP A 12 -8.04 6.13 9.96
N LEU A 13 -8.02 6.54 11.23
CA LEU A 13 -9.19 7.10 11.89
C LEU A 13 -9.34 8.53 11.38
N VAL A 14 -10.14 8.73 10.33
CA VAL A 14 -10.68 10.06 10.05
C VAL A 14 -11.82 10.30 11.03
N GLY A 15 -11.61 11.21 11.98
CA GLY A 15 -12.69 11.90 12.68
C GLY A 15 -12.89 11.54 14.14
N SER A 16 -12.12 12.16 15.02
CA SER A 16 -12.57 12.50 16.39
C SER A 16 -12.11 13.91 16.73
N SER A 17 -12.75 14.91 16.13
CA SER A 17 -12.68 16.30 16.60
C SER A 17 -14.04 16.69 17.18
N PRO A 18 -14.11 17.16 18.44
CA PRO A 18 -15.34 17.67 19.01
C PRO A 18 -15.55 19.15 18.64
N CYS A 19 -16.80 19.47 18.29
CA CYS A 19 -17.45 20.79 18.32
C CYS A 19 -17.11 21.81 17.22
N ARG A 20 -17.98 21.89 16.20
CA ARG A 20 -18.63 23.16 15.80
C ARG A 20 -19.86 22.90 14.94
N SER A 21 -20.98 23.50 15.34
CA SER A 21 -22.30 23.35 14.75
C SER A 21 -22.46 24.06 13.41
N ASP A 22 -23.36 23.49 12.60
CA ASP A 22 -24.12 24.07 11.50
C ASP A 22 -23.38 24.54 10.24
N SER A 23 -23.27 23.62 9.28
CA SER A 23 -23.32 23.94 7.84
C SER A 23 -23.82 22.72 7.06
N ALA A 24 -24.87 22.94 6.27
CA ALA A 24 -25.55 22.05 5.33
C ALA A 24 -24.92 20.66 5.08
N HIS A 25 -25.64 19.63 5.54
CA HIS A 25 -25.38 18.21 5.33
C HIS A 25 -25.42 17.88 3.82
N SER A 26 -24.26 17.94 3.16
CA SER A 26 -24.02 17.11 1.98
C SER A 26 -24.17 15.67 2.44
N PRO A 27 -24.91 14.78 1.75
CA PRO A 27 -25.02 13.39 2.15
C PRO A 27 -23.59 12.83 2.22
N ASP A 28 -23.14 12.56 3.45
CA ASP A 28 -21.84 12.00 3.74
C ASP A 28 -21.70 10.75 2.87
N ARG A 29 -20.77 10.79 1.91
CA ARG A 29 -20.48 9.59 1.12
C ARG A 29 -20.13 8.51 2.14
N PRO A 30 -20.80 7.34 2.12
CA PRO A 30 -20.54 6.31 3.09
C PRO A 30 -19.05 5.99 3.03
N PHE A 31 -18.36 6.17 4.16
CA PHE A 31 -16.97 5.78 4.29
C PHE A 31 -16.86 4.34 3.83
N SER A 32 -16.01 4.07 2.85
CA SER A 32 -15.72 2.71 2.40
C SER A 32 -15.36 1.87 3.62
N GLU A 33 -15.96 0.68 3.74
CA GLU A 33 -15.63 -0.25 4.81
C GLU A 33 -14.11 -0.47 4.90
N PRO A 34 -13.53 -0.63 6.11
CA PRO A 34 -12.11 -0.84 6.24
C PRO A 34 -11.70 -2.11 5.51
N GLN A 35 -10.56 -2.05 4.81
CA GLN A 35 -10.05 -3.15 4.02
C GLN A 35 -8.59 -3.47 4.37
N VAL A 36 -8.25 -4.75 4.35
CA VAL A 36 -6.86 -5.23 4.38
C VAL A 36 -6.36 -5.41 2.96
N VAL A 37 -5.21 -4.83 2.65
CA VAL A 37 -4.53 -4.99 1.36
C VAL A 37 -3.18 -5.67 1.60
N GLN A 38 -2.88 -6.73 0.85
CA GLN A 38 -1.54 -7.30 0.84
C GLN A 38 -0.64 -6.48 -0.10
N VAL A 39 0.54 -6.12 0.41
CA VAL A 39 1.61 -5.51 -0.38
C VAL A 39 2.84 -6.41 -0.34
N CYS A 40 3.45 -6.62 -1.50
CA CYS A 40 4.71 -7.34 -1.63
C CYS A 40 5.73 -6.46 -2.35
N ILE A 41 6.94 -6.35 -1.80
CA ILE A 41 8.06 -5.71 -2.47
C ILE A 41 9.11 -6.78 -2.78
N LYS A 42 9.61 -6.80 -4.00
CA LYS A 42 10.62 -7.75 -4.48
C LYS A 42 11.71 -7.00 -5.24
N PRO A 43 12.96 -7.47 -5.25
CA PRO A 43 13.97 -6.94 -6.15
C PRO A 43 13.59 -7.28 -7.60
N LYS A 44 13.95 -6.40 -8.54
CA LYS A 44 13.89 -6.66 -9.97
C LYS A 44 15.21 -7.31 -10.40
N GLY A 45 15.18 -8.63 -10.62
CA GLY A 45 16.38 -9.41 -10.92
C GLY A 45 17.06 -9.97 -9.68
N GLU A 46 18.37 -10.16 -9.75
CA GLU A 46 19.16 -10.74 -8.65
C GLU A 46 19.40 -9.71 -7.53
N SER A 47 19.26 -10.16 -6.29
CA SER A 47 19.55 -9.34 -5.12
C SER A 47 21.05 -9.15 -4.96
N THR A 48 21.54 -7.92 -5.10
CA THR A 48 22.92 -7.55 -4.76
C THR A 48 22.99 -6.88 -3.39
N VAL A 49 24.18 -6.87 -2.78
CA VAL A 49 24.43 -6.15 -1.52
C VAL A 49 24.22 -4.64 -1.70
N ASP A 50 24.68 -4.07 -2.82
CA ASP A 50 24.42 -2.67 -3.19
C ASP A 50 22.93 -2.36 -3.33
N GLY A 51 22.18 -3.24 -3.99
CA GLY A 51 20.73 -3.11 -4.12
C GLY A 51 20.01 -3.11 -2.79
N LEU A 52 20.48 -3.91 -1.82
CA LEU A 52 19.94 -3.92 -0.46
C LEU A 52 20.21 -2.60 0.28
N PHE A 53 21.43 -2.05 0.17
CA PHE A 53 21.75 -0.74 0.76
C PHE A 53 20.90 0.38 0.14
N LYS A 54 20.74 0.40 -1.19
CA LYS A 54 19.86 1.36 -1.88
C LYS A 54 18.41 1.23 -1.43
N PHE A 55 17.91 0.01 -1.26
CA PHE A 55 16.56 -0.22 -0.73
C PHE A 55 16.38 0.37 0.67
N PHE A 56 17.34 0.15 1.58
CA PHE A 56 17.26 0.70 2.93
C PHE A 56 17.41 2.22 2.96
N ALA A 57 18.29 2.78 2.13
CA ALA A 57 18.44 4.23 1.98
C ALA A 57 17.12 4.89 1.50
N ALA A 58 16.41 4.24 0.58
CA ALA A 58 15.14 4.72 0.03
C ALA A 58 13.90 4.23 0.79
N GLN A 59 14.04 3.47 1.89
CA GLN A 59 12.92 2.74 2.51
C GLN A 59 11.74 3.64 2.89
N LYS A 60 12.03 4.83 3.45
CA LYS A 60 11.00 5.79 3.86
C LYS A 60 10.21 6.30 2.66
N ASP A 61 10.91 6.66 1.59
CA ASP A 61 10.33 7.17 0.36
C ASP A 61 9.47 6.10 -0.34
N ILE A 62 10.02 4.89 -0.50
CA ILE A 62 9.30 3.71 -1.01
C ILE A 62 8.02 3.44 -0.22
N THR A 63 8.09 3.48 1.12
CA THR A 63 6.92 3.24 1.98
C THR A 63 5.85 4.29 1.74
N THR A 64 6.24 5.56 1.67
CA THR A 64 5.32 6.70 1.45
C THR A 64 4.64 6.60 0.09
N ALA A 65 5.40 6.25 -0.96
CA ALA A 65 4.88 6.06 -2.31
C ALA A 65 3.86 4.91 -2.37
N ILE A 66 4.19 3.77 -1.76
CA ILE A 66 3.31 2.60 -1.70
C ILE A 66 2.02 2.91 -0.93
N GLU A 67 2.12 3.57 0.23
CA GLU A 67 0.95 3.96 1.01
C GLU A 67 0.04 4.89 0.21
N SER A 68 0.61 5.86 -0.51
CA SER A 68 -0.14 6.77 -1.37
C SER A 68 -0.89 6.04 -2.48
N ILE A 69 -0.24 5.08 -3.13
CA ILE A 69 -0.86 4.25 -4.20
C ILE A 69 -1.98 3.38 -3.63
N VAL A 70 -1.74 2.70 -2.50
CA VAL A 70 -2.74 1.82 -1.88
C VAL A 70 -3.94 2.63 -1.40
N LEU A 71 -3.71 3.81 -0.79
CA LEU A 71 -4.78 4.69 -0.35
C LEU A 71 -5.58 5.25 -1.53
N ALA A 72 -4.91 5.65 -2.61
CA ALA A 72 -5.59 6.09 -3.83
C ALA A 72 -6.45 4.97 -4.43
N HIS A 73 -5.94 3.73 -4.47
CA HIS A 73 -6.69 2.56 -4.96
C HIS A 73 -7.97 2.28 -4.18
N ILE A 74 -7.95 2.49 -2.85
CA ILE A 74 -9.14 2.30 -2.00
C ILE A 74 -10.21 3.37 -2.34
N LYS A 75 -9.78 4.58 -2.71
CA LYS A 75 -10.69 5.70 -3.01
C LYS A 75 -11.19 5.73 -4.44
N SER A 76 -10.39 5.25 -5.39
CA SER A 76 -10.72 5.21 -6.81
C SER A 76 -10.00 4.08 -7.55
N PRO A 77 -10.59 3.56 -8.63
CA PRO A 77 -9.90 2.61 -9.50
C PRO A 77 -8.59 3.19 -10.02
N LEU A 78 -7.48 2.48 -9.78
CA LEU A 78 -6.17 2.78 -10.37
C LEU A 78 -5.91 1.90 -11.59
N PRO A 79 -4.92 2.20 -12.44
CA PRO A 79 -4.48 1.29 -13.49
C PRO A 79 -3.93 -0.03 -12.91
N ALA A 80 -3.89 -1.09 -13.73
CA ALA A 80 -3.36 -2.40 -13.33
C ALA A 80 -1.85 -2.37 -13.03
N SER A 81 -1.12 -1.40 -13.59
CA SER A 81 0.30 -1.20 -13.38
C SER A 81 0.63 0.27 -13.14
N VAL A 82 1.63 0.54 -12.32
CA VAL A 82 2.16 1.88 -12.04
C VAL A 82 3.69 1.84 -12.04
N ILE A 83 4.32 2.95 -12.40
CA ILE A 83 5.76 3.13 -12.30
C ILE A 83 5.99 4.36 -11.42
N VAL A 84 6.76 4.19 -10.35
CA VAL A 84 7.20 5.30 -9.50
C VAL A 84 8.69 5.49 -9.72
N GLN A 85 9.09 6.70 -10.10
CA GLN A 85 10.48 7.10 -10.18
C GLN A 85 10.85 7.82 -8.89
N GLY A 86 11.84 7.29 -8.18
CA GLY A 86 12.43 7.94 -7.02
C GLY A 86 13.87 8.34 -7.30
N GLU A 87 14.53 8.89 -6.28
CA GLU A 87 15.94 9.27 -6.40
C GLU A 87 16.85 8.03 -6.43
N GLY A 88 17.35 7.68 -7.61
CA GLY A 88 18.25 6.54 -7.80
C GLY A 88 17.57 5.17 -7.81
N TYR A 89 16.23 5.11 -7.90
CA TYR A 89 15.50 3.85 -8.00
C TYR A 89 14.21 3.98 -8.83
N THR A 90 13.69 2.85 -9.29
CA THR A 90 12.37 2.74 -9.91
C THR A 90 11.56 1.62 -9.23
N LEU A 91 10.29 1.89 -8.90
CA LEU A 91 9.34 0.86 -8.47
C LEU A 91 8.36 0.55 -9.59
N HIS A 92 8.30 -0.71 -10.00
CA HIS A 92 7.27 -1.21 -10.91
C HIS A 92 6.18 -1.91 -10.11
N GLY A 93 5.03 -1.26 -9.94
CA GLY A 93 3.88 -1.78 -9.22
C GLY A 93 2.89 -2.47 -10.15
N PHE A 94 2.37 -3.62 -9.75
CA PHE A 94 1.33 -4.37 -10.47
C PHE A 94 0.27 -4.88 -9.50
N ARG A 95 -1.00 -4.76 -9.88
CA ARG A 95 -2.12 -5.38 -9.17
C ARG A 95 -2.30 -6.83 -9.61
N LYS A 96 -2.66 -7.68 -8.66
CA LYS A 96 -3.02 -9.07 -8.91
C LYS A 96 -4.20 -9.46 -8.01
N PRO A 97 -5.13 -10.29 -8.48
CA PRO A 97 -6.17 -10.84 -7.62
C PRO A 97 -5.61 -11.52 -6.37
N TRP A 98 -6.25 -11.32 -5.23
CA TRP A 98 -5.82 -11.87 -3.94
C TRP A 98 -6.76 -12.96 -3.42
N ALA A 99 -6.83 -14.08 -4.17
CA ALA A 99 -7.69 -15.21 -3.83
C ALA A 99 -7.48 -15.77 -2.41
N TYR A 100 -6.25 -15.72 -1.88
CA TYR A 100 -5.96 -16.18 -0.51
C TYR A 100 -6.61 -15.28 0.54
N GLY A 101 -6.61 -13.95 0.34
CA GLY A 101 -7.22 -13.00 1.28
C GLY A 101 -8.71 -13.28 1.49
N LYS A 102 -9.41 -13.76 0.47
CA LYS A 102 -10.83 -14.12 0.56
C LYS A 102 -11.14 -15.34 1.42
N ARG A 103 -10.11 -16.12 1.81
CA ARG A 103 -10.24 -17.32 2.64
C ARG A 103 -9.85 -17.09 4.09
N VAL A 104 -9.33 -15.91 4.41
CA VAL A 104 -8.81 -15.56 5.73
C VAL A 104 -9.74 -14.51 6.36
N ARG A 105 -10.10 -14.70 7.62
CA ARG A 105 -10.78 -13.67 8.41
C ARG A 105 -9.73 -12.72 8.98
N PHE A 106 -9.89 -11.43 8.69
CA PHE A 106 -9.03 -10.39 9.25
C PHE A 106 -9.78 -9.64 10.33
N THR A 107 -9.11 -9.36 11.44
CA THR A 107 -9.65 -8.58 12.54
C THR A 107 -8.71 -7.44 12.92
N TRP A 108 -9.30 -6.32 13.36
CA TRP A 108 -8.60 -5.20 13.97
C TRP A 108 -9.22 -4.95 15.35
N GLY A 109 -8.54 -5.48 16.38
CA GLY A 109 -9.15 -5.61 17.70
C GLY A 109 -10.36 -6.55 17.65
N SER A 110 -11.53 -6.05 18.03
CA SER A 110 -12.80 -6.79 17.98
C SER A 110 -13.57 -6.63 16.66
N ARG A 111 -13.10 -5.78 15.74
CA ARG A 111 -13.78 -5.49 14.47
C ARG A 111 -13.29 -6.40 13.36
N GLU A 112 -14.19 -7.04 12.62
CA GLU A 112 -13.85 -7.75 11.38
C GLU A 112 -13.56 -6.76 10.25
N VAL A 113 -12.57 -7.08 9.42
CA VAL A 113 -12.11 -6.22 8.32
C VAL A 113 -12.10 -7.03 7.03
N SER A 114 -12.64 -6.46 5.97
CA SER A 114 -12.76 -7.12 4.68
C SER A 114 -11.41 -7.20 3.96
N ALA A 115 -11.11 -8.30 3.29
CA ALA A 115 -9.95 -8.38 2.40
C ALA A 115 -10.24 -7.65 1.08
N ALA A 116 -9.30 -6.84 0.61
CA ALA A 116 -9.38 -6.23 -0.72
C ALA A 116 -9.39 -7.31 -1.82
N GLU A 117 -9.95 -6.96 -2.99
CA GLU A 117 -9.99 -7.86 -4.17
C GLU A 117 -8.59 -8.16 -4.71
N ASP A 118 -7.75 -7.12 -4.76
CA ASP A 118 -6.41 -7.17 -5.31
C ASP A 118 -5.34 -6.99 -4.23
N LYS A 119 -4.17 -7.56 -4.50
CA LYS A 119 -2.91 -7.26 -3.82
C LYS A 119 -1.98 -6.50 -4.75
N TRP A 120 -1.04 -5.78 -4.16
CA TRP A 120 0.01 -5.07 -4.89
C TRP A 120 1.34 -5.82 -4.82
N VAL A 121 2.02 -5.91 -5.98
CA VAL A 121 3.39 -6.40 -6.08
C VAL A 121 4.24 -5.31 -6.70
N PHE A 122 5.25 -4.85 -5.97
CA PHE A 122 6.23 -3.87 -6.40
C PHE A 122 7.57 -4.54 -6.68
N LEU A 123 8.14 -4.29 -7.85
CA LEU A 123 9.51 -4.66 -8.19
C LEU A 123 10.41 -3.44 -8.01
N PHE A 124 11.36 -3.52 -7.08
CA PHE A 124 12.36 -2.52 -6.80
C PHE A 124 13.56 -2.70 -7.73
N ASP A 125 13.80 -1.69 -8.55
CA ASP A 125 14.93 -1.57 -9.47
C ASP A 125 15.90 -0.52 -8.90
N PRO A 126 16.99 -0.92 -8.22
CA PRO A 126 18.04 0.00 -7.82
C PRO A 126 18.73 0.47 -9.10
N GLY A 127 18.54 1.73 -9.48
CA GLY A 127 19.11 2.26 -10.71
C GLY A 127 20.62 1.99 -10.78
N TYR A 128 21.11 1.78 -12.00
CA TYR A 128 22.55 1.70 -12.23
C TYR A 128 23.16 3.09 -12.03
N VAL A 129 23.96 3.22 -10.98
CA VAL A 129 24.93 4.31 -10.88
C VAL A 129 26.13 3.83 -11.67
N ARG A 130 26.36 4.41 -12.85
CA ARG A 130 27.57 4.16 -13.64
C ARG A 130 28.79 4.75 -12.95
#